data_AF-A0A3M0CD50-F1
#
_entry.id   AF-A0A3M0CD50-F1
#
_cell.length_a   1.000
_cell.length_b   1.000
_cell.length_c   1.000
_cell.angle_alpha   90.00
_cell.angle_beta   90.00
_cell.angle_gamma   90.00
#
_symmetry.space_group_name_H-M   'P 1'
#
loop_
_entity.id
_entity.type
_entity.pdbx_description
1 polymer ?
#
loop_
_entity_poly.entity_id
_entity_poly.type
_entity_poly.pdbx_seq_one_letter_code
_entity_poly.pdbx_strand_id
1 'polypeptide(L)'
;MTLTHSRWRPVFLCLLAGLALSPAGPGAAARAHAAVMTDGADVQGGHTDGGDQGNAHQGDSWRPRLMDDGDYTEYWEQQFLFDGGSLVTGQFLITNLPLSKHHGLMIATLKPPGGAAIVIKNGRQRSGWRFDGGLPGLTVFQHRISGRHPDYLMRLHNTAAELDVSYTAGGRGLAVTRPGDGHDLPEVTLYAPTAAASARWRPGPEIGGAGPDGAWQDLGGGAGYGLHVVQKHSLNHTLRRWRRVTSVARTADHRPVLHDFITPDGDRHTVLLMLPPRGPALTFRSVEVLEDETSGSRYITARAGDMTVKGTITLTGTLEDFILKDLLNGVEKALAGPLADIVRHRHKATYSLTLAADGLDIHVGGTALAEDIVIGSGRAAGRRGKRRVRR
;
A
#
# COMPACT_ATOMS: atom_id res chain seq x y z
N MET A 1 -11.68 4.87 42.38
CA MET A 1 -12.12 3.48 42.13
C MET A 1 -11.51 3.04 40.81
N THR A 2 -10.48 2.22 40.90
CA THR A 2 -9.77 1.57 39.80
C THR A 2 -10.54 0.31 39.39
N LEU A 3 -11.02 0.25 38.15
CA LEU A 3 -11.56 -0.97 37.56
C LEU A 3 -10.69 -1.37 36.37
N THR A 4 -9.95 -2.45 36.60
CA THR A 4 -9.08 -3.16 35.68
C THR A 4 -9.87 -4.11 34.78
N HIS A 5 -9.41 -4.21 33.54
CA HIS A 5 -9.56 -5.30 32.56
C HIS A 5 -10.71 -6.30 32.70
N SER A 6 -11.67 -6.19 31.78
CA SER A 6 -12.51 -7.31 31.34
C SER A 6 -12.15 -7.71 29.91
N ARG A 7 -12.03 -9.02 29.72
CA ARG A 7 -11.48 -9.73 28.57
C ARG A 7 -12.41 -9.65 27.37
N TRP A 8 -11.92 -9.10 26.26
CA TRP A 8 -12.60 -9.20 24.97
C TRP A 8 -12.26 -10.55 24.32
N ARG A 9 -13.25 -11.43 24.22
CA ARG A 9 -13.22 -12.57 23.30
C ARG A 9 -14.01 -12.17 22.06
N PRO A 10 -13.42 -12.07 20.87
CA PRO A 10 -14.19 -12.11 19.65
C PRO A 10 -14.33 -13.55 19.17
N VAL A 11 -15.58 -13.89 18.85
CA VAL A 11 -16.03 -15.09 18.15
C VAL A 11 -15.34 -15.17 16.78
N PHE A 12 -14.51 -16.18 16.51
CA PHE A 12 -14.00 -16.42 15.15
C PHE A 12 -13.74 -17.92 14.88
N LEU A 13 -14.51 -18.45 13.93
CA LEU A 13 -14.31 -19.73 13.26
C LEU A 13 -14.43 -19.48 11.74
N CYS A 14 -13.41 -18.89 11.11
CA CYS A 14 -13.36 -18.75 9.64
C CYS A 14 -11.98 -19.05 9.03
N LEU A 15 -10.99 -19.46 9.84
CA LEU A 15 -9.69 -19.93 9.36
C LEU A 15 -9.67 -21.42 8.99
N LEU A 16 -10.71 -22.20 9.31
CA LEU A 16 -10.71 -23.67 9.18
C LEU A 16 -11.87 -24.27 8.37
N ALA A 17 -12.85 -23.47 7.91
CA ALA A 17 -14.03 -24.02 7.23
C ALA A 17 -13.86 -24.31 5.73
N GLY A 18 -12.65 -24.16 5.17
CA GLY A 18 -12.35 -24.51 3.77
C GLY A 18 -11.83 -25.93 3.55
N LEU A 19 -11.70 -26.74 4.61
CA LEU A 19 -11.02 -28.05 4.57
C LEU A 19 -11.93 -29.25 4.92
N ALA A 20 -13.26 -29.10 4.92
CA ALA A 20 -14.16 -30.22 5.17
C ALA A 20 -15.27 -30.34 4.12
N LEU A 21 -15.25 -31.48 3.43
CA LEU A 21 -16.33 -32.15 2.69
C LEU A 21 -16.73 -31.56 1.32
N SER A 22 -16.21 -32.19 0.27
CA SER A 22 -16.94 -32.32 -1.00
C SER A 22 -17.07 -33.83 -1.29
N PRO A 23 -18.28 -34.41 -1.32
CA PRO A 23 -18.47 -35.79 -1.78
C PRO A 23 -18.43 -35.85 -3.31
N ALA A 24 -17.85 -36.94 -3.81
CA ALA A 24 -17.61 -37.21 -5.22
C ALA A 24 -18.87 -37.61 -6.01
N GLY A 25 -19.01 -37.01 -7.20
CA GLY A 25 -19.55 -37.57 -8.46
C GLY A 25 -21.07 -37.67 -8.65
N PRO A 26 -21.58 -37.99 -9.88
CA PRO A 26 -20.90 -38.13 -11.19
C PRO A 26 -21.66 -37.55 -12.43
N GLY A 27 -21.00 -37.57 -13.61
CA GLY A 27 -21.63 -37.69 -14.96
C GLY A 27 -21.73 -36.40 -15.80
N ALA A 28 -20.88 -36.23 -16.83
CA ALA A 28 -21.15 -36.48 -18.28
C ALA A 28 -21.88 -35.29 -18.97
N ALA A 29 -21.60 -34.81 -20.19
CA ALA A 29 -20.86 -35.31 -21.34
C ALA A 29 -20.46 -34.17 -22.32
N ALA A 30 -19.40 -34.41 -23.09
CA ALA A 30 -19.12 -34.04 -24.48
C ALA A 30 -19.73 -32.77 -25.14
N ARG A 31 -18.88 -31.97 -25.79
CA ARG A 31 -18.81 -31.87 -27.27
C ARG A 31 -17.58 -31.10 -27.76
N ALA A 32 -16.98 -31.63 -28.81
CA ALA A 32 -15.89 -31.09 -29.61
C ALA A 32 -16.42 -30.33 -30.84
N HIS A 33 -15.50 -29.61 -31.50
CA HIS A 33 -15.46 -29.01 -32.86
C HIS A 33 -14.97 -27.55 -32.75
N ALA A 34 -14.11 -26.99 -33.59
CA ALA A 34 -13.21 -27.48 -34.63
C ALA A 34 -12.24 -26.31 -34.93
N ALA A 35 -11.07 -26.62 -35.47
CA ALA A 35 -10.03 -25.69 -35.89
C ALA A 35 -10.43 -24.86 -37.12
N VAL A 36 -9.84 -23.66 -37.25
CA VAL A 36 -9.48 -23.05 -38.55
C VAL A 36 -8.13 -22.35 -38.38
N MET A 37 -7.14 -22.81 -39.14
CA MET A 37 -5.89 -22.14 -39.46
C MET A 37 -6.12 -21.06 -40.52
N THR A 38 -5.32 -20.00 -40.50
CA THR A 38 -4.70 -19.45 -41.71
C THR A 38 -3.36 -18.81 -41.37
N ASP A 39 -2.33 -19.23 -42.10
CA ASP A 39 -0.97 -18.72 -42.18
C ASP A 39 -0.87 -17.28 -42.72
N GLY A 40 0.27 -16.63 -42.46
CA GLY A 40 1.00 -15.99 -43.56
C GLY A 40 1.74 -14.67 -43.29
N ALA A 41 3.07 -14.78 -43.28
CA ALA A 41 4.07 -13.87 -43.87
C ALA A 41 4.80 -12.83 -42.99
N ASP A 42 6.09 -13.13 -42.80
CA ASP A 42 7.22 -12.24 -42.52
C ASP A 42 7.46 -11.20 -43.63
N VAL A 43 7.86 -9.98 -43.25
CA VAL A 43 8.79 -9.12 -44.01
C VAL A 43 9.67 -8.33 -43.04
N GLN A 44 10.99 -8.49 -43.20
CA GLN A 44 12.06 -7.70 -42.55
C GLN A 44 12.17 -6.28 -43.16
N GLY A 45 12.53 -5.30 -42.33
CA GLY A 45 13.22 -4.09 -42.80
C GLY A 45 13.22 -2.89 -41.85
N GLY A 46 14.40 -2.50 -41.36
CA GLY A 46 14.77 -1.08 -41.21
C GLY A 46 14.76 -0.46 -39.81
N HIS A 47 15.95 -0.06 -39.35
CA HIS A 47 16.23 0.85 -38.24
C HIS A 47 15.33 2.10 -38.19
N THR A 48 14.91 2.46 -36.98
CA THR A 48 15.11 3.81 -36.39
C THR A 48 15.10 3.73 -34.88
N ASP A 49 16.18 4.24 -34.25
CA ASP A 49 16.22 4.67 -32.86
C ASP A 49 15.08 5.65 -32.59
N GLY A 50 14.16 5.27 -31.72
CA GLY A 50 13.06 6.10 -31.26
C GLY A 50 12.69 5.62 -29.87
N GLY A 51 12.89 6.49 -28.87
CA GLY A 51 12.71 6.19 -27.46
C GLY A 51 11.40 5.47 -27.19
N ASP A 52 11.54 4.24 -26.71
CA ASP A 52 10.43 3.44 -26.21
C ASP A 52 9.91 4.10 -24.92
N GLN A 53 8.97 5.03 -25.11
CA GLN A 53 8.03 5.46 -24.08
C GLN A 53 7.06 4.32 -23.79
N GLY A 54 7.60 3.20 -23.29
CA GLY A 54 6.89 1.97 -22.99
C GLY A 54 5.76 2.22 -21.99
N ASN A 55 4.56 2.40 -22.53
CA ASN A 55 3.23 2.27 -21.97
C ASN A 55 3.11 2.30 -20.43
N ALA A 56 2.84 3.49 -19.90
CA ALA A 56 2.29 3.72 -18.56
C ALA A 56 0.84 3.19 -18.38
N HIS A 57 0.38 2.23 -19.19
CA HIS A 57 -0.96 1.64 -19.12
C HIS A 57 -1.09 0.47 -18.12
N GLN A 58 -0.03 0.10 -17.39
CA GLN A 58 -0.14 -0.92 -16.34
C GLN A 58 -0.78 -0.42 -15.03
N GLY A 59 -0.94 0.90 -14.84
CA GLY A 59 -1.48 1.48 -13.61
C GLY A 59 -3.00 1.36 -13.41
N ASP A 60 -3.76 1.04 -14.46
CA ASP A 60 -5.24 0.98 -14.41
C ASP A 60 -5.80 -0.45 -14.24
N SER A 61 -4.92 -1.44 -14.09
CA SER A 61 -5.30 -2.83 -13.90
C SER A 61 -5.32 -3.18 -12.42
N TRP A 62 -6.52 -3.28 -11.83
CA TRP A 62 -6.73 -3.96 -10.53
C TRP A 62 -6.50 -5.48 -10.61
N ARG A 63 -6.08 -6.01 -11.77
CA ARG A 63 -5.73 -7.42 -11.91
C ARG A 63 -4.31 -7.64 -11.39
N PRO A 64 -4.12 -8.42 -10.31
CA PRO A 64 -2.82 -8.86 -9.83
C PRO A 64 -2.13 -9.71 -10.88
N ARG A 65 -0.80 -9.73 -10.80
CA ARG A 65 0.05 -10.55 -11.66
C ARG A 65 -0.03 -12.04 -11.33
N LEU A 66 -0.42 -12.39 -10.10
CA LEU A 66 -0.59 -13.76 -9.62
C LEU A 66 0.66 -14.63 -9.83
N MET A 67 1.82 -14.12 -9.41
CA MET A 67 3.07 -14.87 -9.54
C MET A 67 3.08 -16.10 -8.62
N ASP A 68 3.72 -17.16 -9.09
CA ASP A 68 3.81 -18.44 -8.37
C ASP A 68 4.95 -18.49 -7.34
N ASP A 69 5.81 -17.46 -7.28
CA ASP A 69 6.91 -17.34 -6.32
C ASP A 69 6.43 -17.47 -4.88
N GLY A 70 7.14 -18.24 -4.06
CA GLY A 70 6.70 -18.58 -2.69
C GLY A 70 6.42 -17.37 -1.79
N ASP A 71 7.15 -16.27 -1.99
CA ASP A 71 7.04 -15.04 -1.21
C ASP A 71 6.33 -13.91 -1.96
N TYR A 72 5.68 -14.21 -3.09
CA TYR A 72 4.99 -13.21 -3.90
C TYR A 72 3.97 -12.45 -3.06
N THR A 73 4.06 -11.12 -3.17
CA THR A 73 3.14 -10.19 -2.54
C THR A 73 2.83 -9.05 -3.49
N GLU A 74 1.56 -8.76 -3.69
CA GLU A 74 1.08 -7.64 -4.48
C GLU A 74 -0.05 -6.94 -3.76
N TYR A 75 -0.03 -5.62 -3.68
CA TYR A 75 -1.09 -4.89 -3.01
C TYR A 75 -1.38 -3.52 -3.58
N TRP A 76 -2.63 -3.10 -3.39
CA TRP A 76 -3.10 -1.74 -3.60
C TRP A 76 -3.37 -1.10 -2.26
N GLU A 77 -2.68 0.01 -2.01
CA GLU A 77 -2.79 0.79 -0.79
C GLU A 77 -3.45 2.15 -1.09
N GLN A 78 -4.22 2.64 -0.13
CA GLN A 78 -4.86 3.95 -0.12
C GLN A 78 -4.59 4.61 1.23
N GLN A 79 -4.22 5.89 1.23
CA GLN A 79 -4.13 6.69 2.45
C GLN A 79 -4.77 8.07 2.23
N PHE A 80 -5.69 8.46 3.10
CA PHE A 80 -6.40 9.73 3.04
C PHE A 80 -6.46 10.41 4.41
N LEU A 81 -6.01 11.66 4.46
CA LEU A 81 -6.17 12.54 5.61
C LEU A 81 -7.31 13.52 5.34
N PHE A 82 -8.31 13.53 6.21
CA PHE A 82 -9.51 14.37 6.10
C PHE A 82 -9.38 15.67 6.88
N ASP A 83 -10.16 16.69 6.51
CA ASP A 83 -10.13 18.02 7.13
C ASP A 83 -10.39 17.98 8.65
N GLY A 84 -11.23 17.05 9.10
CA GLY A 84 -11.46 16.80 10.52
C GLY A 84 -10.31 16.09 11.26
N GLY A 85 -9.17 15.83 10.61
CA GLY A 85 -8.03 15.12 11.19
C GLY A 85 -8.18 13.60 11.24
N SER A 86 -9.25 13.05 10.66
CA SER A 86 -9.42 11.61 10.52
C SER A 86 -8.46 11.05 9.47
N LEU A 87 -7.85 9.89 9.76
CA LEU A 87 -7.04 9.14 8.80
C LEU A 87 -7.78 7.88 8.38
N VAL A 88 -7.88 7.66 7.07
CA VAL A 88 -8.31 6.39 6.50
C VAL A 88 -7.14 5.74 5.78
N THR A 89 -6.85 4.49 6.12
CA THR A 89 -5.91 3.65 5.37
C THR A 89 -6.61 2.41 4.87
N GLY A 90 -6.26 1.95 3.67
CA GLY A 90 -6.78 0.73 3.07
C GLY A 90 -5.67 -0.03 2.35
N GLN A 91 -5.66 -1.35 2.46
CA GLN A 91 -4.75 -2.22 1.74
C GLN A 91 -5.50 -3.47 1.27
N PHE A 92 -5.57 -3.64 -0.05
CA PHE A 92 -6.00 -4.87 -0.71
C PHE A 92 -4.75 -5.64 -1.13
N LEU A 93 -4.52 -6.79 -0.51
CA LEU A 93 -3.29 -7.57 -0.56
C LEU A 93 -3.57 -8.94 -1.16
N ILE A 94 -2.76 -9.35 -2.13
CA ILE A 94 -2.70 -10.70 -2.67
C ILE A 94 -1.31 -11.24 -2.33
N THR A 95 -1.26 -12.39 -1.66
CA THR A 95 0.02 -12.97 -1.21
C THR A 95 0.02 -14.48 -1.30
N ASN A 96 1.20 -15.07 -1.51
CA ASN A 96 1.41 -16.50 -1.36
C ASN A 96 1.79 -16.79 0.10
N LEU A 97 1.00 -17.65 0.74
CA LEU A 97 1.25 -18.18 2.07
C LEU A 97 1.75 -19.63 1.96
N PRO A 98 2.45 -20.18 2.97
CA PRO A 98 3.06 -21.51 2.90
C PRO A 98 2.12 -22.65 2.44
N LEU A 99 0.80 -22.50 2.67
CA LEU A 99 -0.22 -23.49 2.32
C LEU A 99 -1.34 -22.93 1.42
N SER A 100 -1.22 -21.71 0.91
CA SER A 100 -2.27 -21.06 0.12
C SER A 100 -1.66 -20.04 -0.84
N LYS A 101 -1.73 -20.31 -2.14
CA LYS A 101 -1.37 -19.34 -3.17
C LYS A 101 -2.47 -18.30 -3.38
N HIS A 102 -2.05 -17.08 -3.69
CA HIS A 102 -2.91 -15.94 -4.04
C HIS A 102 -4.04 -15.69 -3.04
N HIS A 103 -3.70 -15.77 -1.76
CA HIS A 103 -4.62 -15.46 -0.68
C HIS A 103 -4.92 -13.95 -0.70
N GLY A 104 -6.20 -13.62 -0.75
CA GLY A 104 -6.66 -12.23 -0.75
C GLY A 104 -6.92 -11.77 0.68
N LEU A 105 -6.30 -10.67 1.08
CA LEU A 105 -6.49 -10.00 2.35
C LEU A 105 -6.92 -8.57 2.08
N MET A 106 -7.82 -8.08 2.90
CA MET A 106 -8.13 -6.66 2.99
C MET A 106 -7.94 -6.24 4.43
N ILE A 107 -7.21 -5.15 4.63
CA ILE A 107 -7.04 -4.50 5.93
C ILE A 107 -7.19 -3.01 5.72
N ALA A 108 -8.00 -2.37 6.56
CA ALA A 108 -8.17 -0.94 6.59
C ALA A 108 -8.31 -0.44 8.03
N THR A 109 -7.93 0.80 8.23
CA THR A 109 -8.14 1.51 9.49
C THR A 109 -8.87 2.81 9.22
N LEU A 110 -9.86 3.10 10.06
CA LEU A 110 -10.41 4.44 10.24
C LEU A 110 -9.96 4.93 11.61
N LYS A 111 -9.18 6.00 11.64
CA LYS A 111 -8.66 6.63 12.86
C LYS A 111 -9.27 8.03 12.99
N PRO A 112 -10.31 8.21 13.82
CA PRO A 112 -10.82 9.53 14.14
C PRO A 112 -9.76 10.38 14.88
N PRO A 113 -9.86 11.72 14.84
CA PRO A 113 -8.95 12.59 15.59
C PRO A 113 -9.00 12.27 17.09
N GLY A 114 -7.86 11.91 17.69
CA GLY A 114 -7.75 11.57 19.11
C GLY A 114 -8.44 10.27 19.55
N GLY A 115 -9.11 9.56 18.65
CA GLY A 115 -9.84 8.32 18.94
C GLY A 115 -8.99 7.05 18.79
N ALA A 116 -9.53 5.90 19.17
CA ALA A 116 -8.94 4.60 18.85
C ALA A 116 -9.08 4.28 17.35
N ALA A 117 -8.18 3.47 16.81
CA ALA A 117 -8.30 2.99 15.43
C ALA A 117 -9.44 1.95 15.34
N ILE A 118 -10.34 2.14 14.38
CA ILE A 118 -11.35 1.15 14.01
C ILE A 118 -10.75 0.31 12.89
N VAL A 119 -10.63 -1.01 13.11
CA VAL A 119 -10.01 -1.93 12.17
C VAL A 119 -11.09 -2.67 11.39
N ILE A 120 -11.02 -2.58 10.07
CA ILE A 120 -11.84 -3.34 9.13
C ILE A 120 -10.91 -4.34 8.43
N LYS A 121 -11.11 -5.64 8.67
CA LYS A 121 -10.26 -6.69 8.08
C LYS A 121 -11.05 -7.88 7.59
N ASN A 122 -10.57 -8.51 6.52
CA ASN A 122 -11.09 -9.79 6.04
C ASN A 122 -10.08 -10.53 5.15
N GLY A 123 -10.23 -11.85 5.05
CA GLY A 123 -9.36 -12.70 4.25
C GLY A 123 -10.12 -13.80 3.53
N ARG A 124 -9.77 -14.09 2.28
CA ARG A 124 -10.40 -15.13 1.45
C ARG A 124 -9.38 -15.80 0.55
N GLN A 125 -9.59 -17.10 0.33
CA GLN A 125 -8.92 -17.81 -0.76
C GLN A 125 -9.39 -17.31 -2.13
N ARG A 126 -8.73 -17.76 -3.21
CA ARG A 126 -8.98 -17.32 -4.59
C ARG A 126 -10.44 -17.35 -5.04
N SER A 127 -11.22 -18.33 -4.61
CA SER A 127 -12.65 -18.44 -4.94
C SER A 127 -13.52 -17.35 -4.30
N GLY A 128 -13.05 -16.72 -3.22
CA GLY A 128 -13.79 -15.73 -2.44
C GLY A 128 -13.51 -14.27 -2.81
N TRP A 129 -12.80 -14.04 -3.92
CA TRP A 129 -12.52 -12.70 -4.43
C TRP A 129 -12.74 -12.65 -5.95
N ARG A 130 -13.05 -11.47 -6.50
CA ARG A 130 -13.52 -11.30 -7.89
C ARG A 130 -12.93 -10.05 -8.53
N PHE A 131 -12.79 -10.13 -9.86
CA PHE A 131 -12.61 -8.97 -10.72
C PHE A 131 -13.96 -8.60 -11.32
N ASP A 132 -14.34 -7.33 -11.20
CA ASP A 132 -15.52 -6.85 -11.88
C ASP A 132 -15.17 -6.63 -13.37
N GLY A 133 -15.87 -7.34 -14.25
CA GLY A 133 -15.66 -7.30 -15.69
C GLY A 133 -16.28 -6.06 -16.35
N GLY A 134 -17.22 -5.38 -15.69
CA GLY A 134 -17.89 -4.18 -16.20
C GLY A 134 -17.27 -2.86 -15.72
N LEU A 135 -16.67 -2.86 -14.53
CA LEU A 135 -15.86 -1.75 -14.01
C LEU A 135 -14.56 -2.32 -13.43
N PRO A 136 -13.37 -1.84 -13.83
CA PRO A 136 -12.12 -2.34 -13.27
C PRO A 136 -12.15 -2.22 -11.74
N GLY A 137 -11.94 -3.34 -11.05
CA GLY A 137 -11.98 -3.38 -9.59
C GLY A 137 -11.60 -4.74 -9.00
N LEU A 138 -11.14 -4.72 -7.75
CA LEU A 138 -10.79 -5.88 -6.94
C LEU A 138 -11.77 -5.96 -5.76
N THR A 139 -12.43 -7.11 -5.63
CA THR A 139 -13.32 -7.40 -4.51
C THR A 139 -12.78 -8.56 -3.70
N VAL A 140 -12.46 -8.35 -2.42
CA VAL A 140 -12.09 -9.40 -1.46
C VAL A 140 -13.22 -9.54 -0.46
N PHE A 141 -13.94 -10.66 -0.51
CA PHE A 141 -15.21 -10.83 0.20
C PHE A 141 -16.24 -9.74 -0.14
N GLN A 142 -16.56 -8.87 0.81
CA GLN A 142 -17.50 -7.74 0.66
C GLN A 142 -16.78 -6.39 0.51
N HIS A 143 -15.45 -6.38 0.63
CA HIS A 143 -14.64 -5.18 0.46
C HIS A 143 -14.31 -5.03 -1.01
N ARG A 144 -14.42 -3.81 -1.51
CA ARG A 144 -14.20 -3.51 -2.92
C ARG A 144 -13.38 -2.25 -3.09
N ILE A 145 -12.41 -2.31 -3.98
CA ILE A 145 -11.84 -1.14 -4.63
C ILE A 145 -12.17 -1.23 -6.12
N SER A 146 -12.64 -0.13 -6.71
CA SER A 146 -13.02 -0.10 -8.11
C SER A 146 -12.97 1.31 -8.67
N GLY A 147 -13.04 1.40 -10.00
CA GLY A 147 -12.96 2.65 -10.73
C GLY A 147 -11.78 2.65 -11.67
N ARG A 148 -11.65 3.74 -12.41
CA ARG A 148 -10.59 3.96 -13.40
C ARG A 148 -10.20 5.42 -13.31
N HIS A 149 -8.96 5.74 -13.65
CA HIS A 149 -8.52 7.13 -13.64
C HIS A 149 -9.53 8.05 -14.37
N PRO A 150 -9.92 9.19 -13.77
CA PRO A 150 -9.42 9.70 -12.49
C PRO A 150 -10.25 9.24 -11.27
N ASP A 151 -11.40 8.59 -11.46
CA ASP A 151 -12.38 8.38 -10.40
C ASP A 151 -12.40 6.96 -9.84
N TYR A 152 -12.36 6.88 -8.52
CA TYR A 152 -12.24 5.64 -7.78
C TYR A 152 -13.17 5.60 -6.57
N LEU A 153 -13.47 4.38 -6.15
CA LEU A 153 -14.34 4.07 -5.03
C LEU A 153 -13.77 2.91 -4.23
N MET A 154 -13.68 3.09 -2.92
CA MET A 154 -13.35 2.06 -1.95
C MET A 154 -14.53 1.86 -0.99
N ARG A 155 -15.05 0.64 -0.89
CA ARG A 155 -16.15 0.25 0.01
C ARG A 155 -15.70 -0.85 0.94
N LEU A 156 -15.86 -0.63 2.24
CA LEU A 156 -15.38 -1.52 3.28
C LEU A 156 -16.48 -1.75 4.31
N HIS A 157 -16.63 -3.00 4.76
CA HIS A 157 -17.69 -3.37 5.70
C HIS A 157 -17.22 -4.52 6.60
N ASN A 158 -17.38 -4.39 7.91
CA ASN A 158 -17.38 -5.51 8.85
C ASN A 158 -18.31 -5.20 10.04
N THR A 159 -18.28 -6.06 11.06
CA THR A 159 -19.06 -5.88 12.30
C THR A 159 -18.70 -4.61 13.09
N ALA A 160 -17.51 -4.06 12.89
CA ALA A 160 -17.04 -2.84 13.54
C ALA A 160 -17.45 -1.56 12.80
N ALA A 161 -17.40 -1.53 11.47
CA ALA A 161 -17.78 -0.33 10.72
C ALA A 161 -18.08 -0.61 9.24
N GLU A 162 -18.80 0.34 8.65
CA GLU A 162 -18.91 0.52 7.21
C GLU A 162 -18.25 1.83 6.80
N LEU A 163 -17.52 1.83 5.68
CA LEU A 163 -16.78 2.97 5.18
C LEU A 163 -16.86 3.00 3.65
N ASP A 164 -17.32 4.13 3.11
CA ASP A 164 -17.26 4.47 1.70
C ASP A 164 -16.28 5.62 1.52
N VAL A 165 -15.30 5.46 0.62
CA VAL A 165 -14.38 6.52 0.19
C VAL A 165 -14.46 6.68 -1.31
N SER A 166 -14.87 7.86 -1.78
CA SER A 166 -14.80 8.25 -3.19
C SER A 166 -13.63 9.20 -3.37
N TYR A 167 -12.83 9.01 -4.40
CA TYR A 167 -11.68 9.88 -4.64
C TYR A 167 -11.36 10.06 -6.12
N THR A 168 -10.89 11.26 -6.46
CA THR A 168 -10.49 11.65 -7.80
C THR A 168 -8.99 11.91 -7.80
N ALA A 169 -8.26 11.15 -8.60
CA ALA A 169 -6.82 11.26 -8.76
C ALA A 169 -6.44 12.49 -9.60
N GLY A 170 -5.50 13.28 -9.09
CA GLY A 170 -4.79 14.31 -9.81
C GLY A 170 -3.53 13.74 -10.45
N GLY A 171 -3.51 13.72 -11.78
CA GLY A 171 -2.38 13.24 -12.58
C GLY A 171 -2.43 11.74 -12.89
N ARG A 172 -1.66 11.34 -13.91
CA ARG A 172 -1.53 9.94 -14.32
C ARG A 172 -0.64 9.14 -13.38
N GLY A 173 -0.78 7.83 -13.40
CA GLY A 173 0.04 6.92 -12.60
C GLY A 173 1.54 7.07 -12.87
N LEU A 174 2.35 6.95 -11.82
CA LEU A 174 3.79 7.19 -11.86
C LEU A 174 4.57 6.06 -11.17
N ALA A 175 5.53 5.46 -11.88
CA ALA A 175 6.45 4.52 -11.27
C ALA A 175 7.46 5.25 -10.39
N VAL A 176 7.59 4.80 -9.14
CA VAL A 176 8.62 5.22 -8.19
C VAL A 176 9.87 4.34 -8.36
N THR A 177 9.65 3.03 -8.46
CA THR A 177 10.67 2.01 -8.73
C THR A 177 10.15 1.05 -9.80
N ARG A 178 11.04 0.53 -10.63
CA ARG A 178 10.72 -0.35 -11.75
C ARG A 178 11.37 -1.73 -11.59
N PRO A 179 10.81 -2.77 -12.23
CA PRO A 179 11.50 -4.04 -12.33
C PRO A 179 12.87 -3.84 -12.99
N GLY A 180 13.92 -4.38 -12.36
CA GLY A 180 15.28 -4.32 -12.89
C GLY A 180 16.13 -3.15 -12.38
N ASP A 181 15.67 -2.34 -11.42
CA ASP A 181 16.46 -1.26 -10.80
C ASP A 181 17.69 -1.75 -9.97
N GLY A 182 18.09 -3.01 -10.09
CA GLY A 182 19.40 -3.53 -9.62
C GLY A 182 19.48 -3.96 -8.15
N HIS A 183 18.41 -3.79 -7.36
CA HIS A 183 18.46 -3.96 -5.90
C HIS A 183 17.31 -4.80 -5.31
N ASP A 184 16.63 -5.59 -6.15
CA ASP A 184 15.44 -6.39 -5.77
C ASP A 184 14.38 -5.60 -4.98
N LEU A 185 14.35 -4.28 -5.17
CA LEU A 185 13.39 -3.39 -4.52
C LEU A 185 11.98 -3.75 -4.97
N PRO A 186 10.97 -3.53 -4.11
CA PRO A 186 9.58 -3.62 -4.52
C PRO A 186 9.35 -2.73 -5.74
N GLU A 187 8.56 -3.19 -6.71
CA GLU A 187 8.08 -2.37 -7.81
C GLU A 187 6.94 -1.50 -7.26
N VAL A 188 7.11 -0.19 -7.27
CA VAL A 188 6.18 0.75 -6.64
C VAL A 188 5.64 1.71 -7.69
N THR A 189 4.32 1.76 -7.82
CA THR A 189 3.61 2.70 -8.69
C THR A 189 2.60 3.50 -7.90
N LEU A 190 2.65 4.81 -8.00
CA LEU A 190 1.56 5.69 -7.56
C LEU A 190 0.48 5.69 -8.63
N TYR A 191 -0.60 4.91 -8.50
CA TYR A 191 -1.70 4.94 -9.47
C TYR A 191 -2.62 6.16 -9.27
N ALA A 192 -2.61 6.73 -8.07
CA ALA A 192 -3.24 8.02 -7.75
C ALA A 192 -2.22 8.87 -6.97
N PRO A 193 -1.25 9.52 -7.65
CA PRO A 193 -0.16 10.25 -7.00
C PRO A 193 -0.65 11.36 -6.06
N THR A 194 -1.75 11.99 -6.44
CA THR A 194 -2.48 12.92 -5.58
C THR A 194 -3.95 12.62 -5.74
N ALA A 195 -4.74 12.74 -4.68
CA ALA A 195 -6.16 12.45 -4.74
C ALA A 195 -6.94 13.38 -3.83
N ALA A 196 -8.01 13.97 -4.36
CA ALA A 196 -9.05 14.61 -3.57
C ALA A 196 -10.08 13.54 -3.19
N ALA A 197 -10.41 13.43 -1.91
CA ALA A 197 -11.27 12.37 -1.39
C ALA A 197 -12.47 12.94 -0.65
N SER A 198 -13.56 12.19 -0.63
CA SER A 198 -14.67 12.34 0.30
C SER A 198 -14.98 10.97 0.89
N ALA A 199 -15.40 10.95 2.14
CA ALA A 199 -15.74 9.70 2.80
C ALA A 199 -16.90 9.86 3.76
N ARG A 200 -17.61 8.76 3.93
CA ARG A 200 -18.64 8.59 4.94
C ARG A 200 -18.48 7.25 5.61
N TRP A 201 -18.82 7.18 6.88
CA TRP A 201 -18.72 5.94 7.66
C TRP A 201 -19.90 5.79 8.60
N ARG A 202 -20.12 4.58 9.10
CA ARG A 202 -21.05 4.36 10.22
C ARG A 202 -20.53 3.26 11.15
N PRO A 203 -20.79 3.38 12.46
CA PRO A 203 -20.37 2.37 13.43
C PRO A 203 -21.22 1.11 13.29
N GLY A 204 -20.54 -0.03 13.31
CA GLY A 204 -21.16 -1.35 13.35
C GLY A 204 -21.53 -1.79 14.78
N PRO A 205 -22.30 -2.88 14.93
CA PRO A 205 -22.75 -3.36 16.23
C PRO A 205 -21.62 -3.69 17.20
N GLU A 206 -20.45 -4.12 16.70
CA GLU A 206 -19.30 -4.48 17.54
C GLU A 206 -18.76 -3.31 18.36
N ILE A 207 -18.88 -2.09 17.84
CA ILE A 207 -18.44 -0.87 18.53
C ILE A 207 -19.63 -0.06 19.08
N GLY A 208 -20.79 -0.68 19.23
CA GLY A 208 -22.00 -0.07 19.80
C GLY A 208 -22.84 0.74 18.82
N GLY A 209 -22.59 0.64 17.52
CA GLY A 209 -23.42 1.27 16.49
C GLY A 209 -24.66 0.47 16.13
N ALA A 210 -25.61 1.10 15.44
CA ALA A 210 -26.81 0.45 14.93
C ALA A 210 -26.57 -0.37 13.63
N GLY A 211 -25.32 -0.49 13.18
CA GLY A 211 -24.98 -1.28 12.00
C GLY A 211 -25.67 -0.77 10.74
N PRO A 212 -26.30 -1.66 9.94
CA PRO A 212 -26.96 -1.26 8.70
C PRO A 212 -28.08 -0.21 8.84
N ASP A 213 -28.66 -0.09 10.04
CA ASP A 213 -29.72 0.87 10.35
C ASP A 213 -29.17 2.17 10.95
N GLY A 214 -27.85 2.24 11.20
CA GLY A 214 -27.17 3.41 11.72
C GLY A 214 -27.00 4.53 10.70
N ALA A 215 -27.02 5.76 11.21
CA ALA A 215 -26.78 6.96 10.41
C ALA A 215 -25.34 7.01 9.89
N TRP A 216 -25.19 7.44 8.64
CA TRP A 216 -23.90 7.77 8.06
C TRP A 216 -23.36 9.07 8.64
N GLN A 217 -22.05 9.10 8.87
CA GLN A 217 -21.28 10.24 9.32
C GLN A 217 -20.31 10.63 8.22
N ASP A 218 -20.37 11.87 7.76
CA ASP A 218 -19.45 12.39 6.76
C ASP A 218 -18.11 12.78 7.40
N LEU A 219 -17.00 12.40 6.74
CA LEU A 219 -15.65 12.81 7.11
C LEU A 219 -15.23 14.12 6.42
N GLY A 220 -16.09 14.69 5.57
CA GLY A 220 -15.82 15.89 4.79
C GLY A 220 -14.84 15.65 3.65
N GLY A 221 -14.15 16.72 3.24
CA GLY A 221 -13.11 16.64 2.22
C GLY A 221 -11.82 16.07 2.79
N GLY A 222 -11.07 15.32 1.97
CA GLY A 222 -9.77 14.76 2.29
C GLY A 222 -8.78 14.88 1.14
N ALA A 223 -7.51 14.64 1.45
CA ALA A 223 -6.45 14.53 0.46
C ALA A 223 -5.57 13.32 0.77
N GLY A 224 -5.05 12.70 -0.28
CA GLY A 224 -4.33 11.44 -0.14
C GLY A 224 -3.68 10.96 -1.42
N TYR A 225 -3.39 9.67 -1.44
CA TYR A 225 -2.75 9.00 -2.57
C TYR A 225 -3.08 7.51 -2.60
N GLY A 226 -2.80 6.90 -3.74
CA GLY A 226 -2.94 5.47 -3.99
C GLY A 226 -1.65 4.86 -4.54
N LEU A 227 -1.22 3.74 -3.95
CA LEU A 227 -0.02 2.99 -4.32
C LEU A 227 -0.37 1.57 -4.76
N HIS A 228 0.31 1.09 -5.79
CA HIS A 228 0.36 -0.32 -6.17
C HIS A 228 1.79 -0.80 -5.98
N VAL A 229 1.94 -1.91 -5.28
CA VAL A 229 3.25 -2.48 -4.97
C VAL A 229 3.27 -3.93 -5.38
N VAL A 230 4.28 -4.32 -6.13
CA VAL A 230 4.54 -5.71 -6.50
C VAL A 230 5.89 -6.13 -5.95
N GLN A 231 5.90 -7.30 -5.34
CA GLN A 231 7.07 -7.84 -4.69
C GLN A 231 7.21 -9.34 -4.97
N LYS A 232 8.39 -9.73 -5.45
CA LYS A 232 8.70 -11.12 -5.83
C LYS A 232 9.31 -11.92 -4.68
N HIS A 233 10.02 -11.24 -3.78
CA HIS A 233 10.73 -11.82 -2.64
C HIS A 233 10.16 -11.30 -1.33
N SER A 234 10.42 -12.00 -0.22
CA SER A 234 9.94 -11.55 1.08
C SER A 234 10.55 -10.20 1.47
N LEU A 235 9.72 -9.31 2.04
CA LEU A 235 10.11 -7.93 2.39
C LEU A 235 11.27 -7.87 3.38
N ASN A 236 11.38 -8.85 4.27
CA ASN A 236 12.50 -8.96 5.21
C ASN A 236 13.83 -9.36 4.56
N HIS A 237 13.81 -9.91 3.33
CA HIS A 237 15.02 -10.23 2.57
C HIS A 237 15.49 -9.01 1.77
N THR A 238 14.56 -8.19 1.29
CA THR A 238 14.87 -7.04 0.44
C THR A 238 15.09 -5.76 1.24
N LEU A 239 14.39 -5.59 2.37
CA LEU A 239 14.34 -4.34 3.10
C LEU A 239 14.37 -4.58 4.61
N ARG A 240 15.11 -3.72 5.32
CA ARG A 240 15.02 -3.57 6.78
C ARG A 240 14.07 -2.44 7.16
N ARG A 241 14.04 -1.38 6.35
CA ARG A 241 13.22 -0.19 6.60
C ARG A 241 12.81 0.45 5.29
N TRP A 242 11.59 0.96 5.24
CA TRP A 242 11.08 1.74 4.11
C TRP A 242 10.38 2.98 4.63
N ARG A 243 10.96 4.14 4.33
CA ARG A 243 10.43 5.45 4.70
C ARG A 243 9.78 6.09 3.49
N ARG A 244 8.59 6.65 3.69
CA ARG A 244 7.80 7.29 2.64
C ARG A 244 7.37 8.66 3.11
N VAL A 245 7.39 9.66 2.23
CA VAL A 245 6.74 10.95 2.44
C VAL A 245 6.01 11.34 1.18
N THR A 246 4.69 11.48 1.26
CA THR A 246 3.85 11.84 0.11
C THR A 246 3.02 13.07 0.46
N SER A 247 3.14 14.11 -0.36
CA SER A 247 2.33 15.32 -0.19
C SER A 247 0.84 15.01 -0.21
N VAL A 248 0.11 15.59 0.74
CA VAL A 248 -1.36 15.60 0.79
C VAL A 248 -1.89 17.04 0.75
N ALA A 249 -1.07 17.98 0.26
CA ALA A 249 -1.47 19.36 0.08
C ALA A 249 -2.44 19.49 -1.12
N ARG A 250 -3.60 20.12 -0.89
CA ARG A 250 -4.62 20.34 -1.93
C ARG A 250 -4.26 21.43 -2.92
N THR A 251 -3.50 22.43 -2.46
CA THR A 251 -3.24 23.67 -3.19
C THR A 251 -1.76 23.91 -3.47
N ALA A 252 -0.90 22.91 -3.23
CA ALA A 252 0.52 23.08 -3.48
C ALA A 252 0.81 23.00 -4.99
N ASP A 253 1.53 24.00 -5.51
CA ASP A 253 1.96 24.02 -6.91
C ASP A 253 2.81 22.80 -7.23
N HIS A 254 3.81 22.53 -6.40
CA HIS A 254 4.66 21.35 -6.51
C HIS A 254 4.48 20.44 -5.29
N ARG A 255 4.47 19.13 -5.54
CA ARG A 255 4.15 18.12 -4.52
C ARG A 255 5.25 17.05 -4.47
N PRO A 256 6.02 16.97 -3.37
CA PRO A 256 7.07 15.97 -3.25
C PRO A 256 6.49 14.57 -2.96
N VAL A 257 7.15 13.57 -3.52
CA VAL A 257 7.04 12.16 -3.14
C VAL A 257 8.44 11.63 -2.90
N LEU A 258 8.73 11.20 -1.68
CA LEU A 258 10.01 10.63 -1.28
C LEU A 258 9.81 9.18 -0.88
N HIS A 259 10.60 8.29 -1.45
CA HIS A 259 10.73 6.91 -0.99
C HIS A 259 12.19 6.65 -0.66
N ASP A 260 12.45 6.20 0.56
CA ASP A 260 13.77 5.88 1.07
C ASP A 260 13.80 4.43 1.54
N PHE A 261 14.46 3.59 0.75
CA PHE A 261 14.56 2.15 0.93
C PHE A 261 15.91 1.82 1.57
N ILE A 262 15.89 1.10 2.69
CA ILE A 262 17.10 0.70 3.40
C ILE A 262 17.16 -0.83 3.44
N THR A 263 18.18 -1.40 2.81
CA THR A 263 18.39 -2.85 2.71
C THR A 263 18.83 -3.43 4.06
N PRO A 264 18.80 -4.76 4.24
CA PRO A 264 19.33 -5.41 5.44
C PRO A 264 20.79 -5.06 5.74
N ASP A 265 21.61 -4.90 4.71
CA ASP A 265 23.04 -4.58 4.81
C ASP A 265 23.29 -3.09 5.10
N GLY A 266 22.25 -2.26 5.04
CA GLY A 266 22.32 -0.83 5.34
C GLY A 266 22.45 0.07 4.11
N ASP A 267 22.51 -0.51 2.91
CA ASP A 267 22.49 0.25 1.66
C ASP A 267 21.19 1.04 1.54
N ARG A 268 21.32 2.26 1.03
CA ARG A 268 20.24 3.23 0.96
C ARG A 268 19.95 3.57 -0.48
N HIS A 269 18.69 3.39 -0.89
CA HIS A 269 18.18 3.81 -2.18
C HIS A 269 17.06 4.81 -1.97
N THR A 270 17.30 6.07 -2.35
CA THR A 270 16.33 7.14 -2.18
C THR A 270 15.87 7.66 -3.54
N VAL A 271 14.55 7.70 -3.73
CA VAL A 271 13.89 8.29 -4.89
C VAL A 271 13.09 9.49 -4.42
N LEU A 272 13.36 10.66 -5.01
CA LEU A 272 12.55 11.86 -4.83
C LEU A 272 11.91 12.22 -6.17
N LEU A 273 10.58 12.33 -6.16
CA LEU A 273 9.79 12.83 -7.27
C LEU A 273 9.21 14.18 -6.87
N MET A 274 9.23 15.14 -7.79
CA MET A 274 8.52 16.40 -7.64
C MET A 274 7.41 16.44 -8.69
N LEU A 275 6.16 16.44 -8.23
CA LEU A 275 4.98 16.53 -9.10
C LEU A 275 4.66 18.01 -9.34
N PRO A 276 4.87 18.55 -10.56
CA PRO A 276 4.49 19.92 -10.87
C PRO A 276 2.96 20.07 -10.97
N PRO A 277 2.43 21.30 -11.03
CA PRO A 277 1.00 21.52 -11.17
C PRO A 277 0.53 21.12 -12.57
N ARG A 278 1.44 21.19 -13.56
CA ARG A 278 1.26 20.76 -14.94
C ARG A 278 2.54 20.12 -15.46
N GLY A 279 2.40 19.07 -16.28
CA GLY A 279 3.52 18.40 -16.91
C GLY A 279 3.98 17.12 -16.18
N PRO A 280 5.08 16.50 -16.66
CA PRO A 280 5.59 15.25 -16.11
C PRO A 280 6.26 15.45 -14.75
N ALA A 281 6.29 14.39 -13.94
CA ALA A 281 7.03 14.39 -12.69
C ALA A 281 8.54 14.52 -12.92
N LEU A 282 9.19 15.31 -12.09
CA LEU A 282 10.64 15.47 -12.07
C LEU A 282 11.23 14.41 -11.15
N THR A 283 12.21 13.63 -11.63
CA THR A 283 12.82 12.54 -10.86
C THR A 283 14.23 12.91 -10.45
N PHE A 284 14.53 12.75 -9.16
CA PHE A 284 15.84 12.98 -8.57
C PHE A 284 16.39 11.65 -8.04
N ARG A 285 17.63 11.32 -8.42
CA ARG A 285 18.29 10.04 -8.05
C ARG A 285 19.47 10.24 -7.08
N SER A 286 20.19 11.36 -7.16
CA SER A 286 21.24 11.72 -6.21
C SER A 286 20.61 12.47 -5.03
N VAL A 287 19.86 11.74 -4.20
CA VAL A 287 19.16 12.30 -3.04
C VAL A 287 19.94 12.01 -1.78
N GLU A 288 20.35 13.06 -1.08
CA GLU A 288 20.92 13.00 0.25
C GLU A 288 19.86 13.41 1.26
N VAL A 289 19.79 12.67 2.37
CA VAL A 289 18.86 12.95 3.46
C VAL A 289 19.63 12.88 4.77
N LEU A 290 19.76 14.03 5.41
CA LEU A 290 20.35 14.19 6.74
C LEU A 290 19.22 14.22 7.78
N GLU A 291 19.28 13.35 8.76
CA GLU A 291 18.28 13.26 9.81
C GLU A 291 18.74 14.00 11.07
N ASP A 292 17.87 14.84 11.62
CA ASP A 292 17.99 15.35 12.97
C ASP A 292 16.97 14.61 13.84
N GLU A 293 17.46 13.60 14.57
CA GLU A 293 16.64 12.76 15.45
C GLU A 293 15.99 13.57 16.58
N THR A 294 16.59 14.70 16.97
CA THR A 294 16.11 15.53 18.09
C THR A 294 14.86 16.29 17.72
N SER A 295 14.82 16.84 16.50
CA SER A 295 13.69 17.64 16.02
C SER A 295 12.68 16.84 15.20
N GLY A 296 12.98 15.58 14.87
CA GLY A 296 12.19 14.79 13.92
C GLY A 296 12.19 15.41 12.51
N SER A 297 13.17 16.25 12.20
CA SER A 297 13.33 16.89 10.90
C SER A 297 14.32 16.14 10.03
N ARG A 298 14.01 16.11 8.74
CA ARG A 298 14.88 15.58 7.69
C ARG A 298 15.26 16.72 6.76
N TYR A 299 16.55 17.00 6.66
CA TYR A 299 17.07 17.89 5.65
C TYR A 299 17.34 17.09 4.37
N ILE A 300 16.81 17.56 3.25
CA ILE A 300 16.89 16.88 1.95
C ILE A 300 17.67 17.77 1.00
N THR A 301 18.62 17.17 0.30
CA THR A 301 19.30 17.75 -0.86
C THR A 301 19.23 16.77 -2.02
N ALA A 302 18.86 17.22 -3.20
CA ALA A 302 18.74 16.36 -4.37
C ALA A 302 19.14 17.08 -5.65
N ARG A 303 19.68 16.34 -6.62
CA ARG A 303 20.06 16.84 -7.95
C ARG A 303 19.48 16.01 -9.09
N ALA A 304 19.10 16.69 -10.17
CA ALA A 304 18.66 16.11 -11.43
C ALA A 304 19.07 17.03 -12.60
N GLY A 305 20.20 16.73 -13.24
CA GLY A 305 20.82 17.66 -14.20
C GLY A 305 21.16 18.99 -13.50
N ASP A 306 20.70 20.09 -14.08
CA ASP A 306 20.88 21.44 -13.54
C ASP A 306 19.88 21.81 -12.44
N MET A 307 18.89 20.95 -12.19
CA MET A 307 17.88 21.18 -11.15
C MET A 307 18.37 20.71 -9.79
N THR A 308 18.09 21.50 -8.76
CA THR A 308 18.38 21.13 -7.36
C THR A 308 17.15 21.30 -6.49
N VAL A 309 16.99 20.40 -5.52
CA VAL A 309 16.00 20.54 -4.44
C VAL A 309 16.76 20.59 -3.13
N LYS A 310 16.42 21.54 -2.27
CA LYS A 310 16.96 21.62 -0.90
C LYS A 310 15.88 22.04 0.08
N GLY A 311 15.90 21.53 1.31
CA GLY A 311 14.98 22.00 2.36
C GLY A 311 14.69 20.95 3.41
N THR A 312 13.57 21.11 4.11
CA THR A 312 13.23 20.26 5.26
C THR A 312 11.88 19.58 5.11
N ILE A 313 11.79 18.39 5.69
CA ILE A 313 10.54 17.70 6.03
C ILE A 313 10.54 17.49 7.54
N THR A 314 9.55 18.02 8.23
CA THR A 314 9.44 17.95 9.69
C THR A 314 8.22 17.12 10.08
N LEU A 315 8.43 16.09 10.91
CA LEU A 315 7.33 15.33 11.49
C LEU A 315 6.62 16.19 12.54
N THR A 316 5.32 16.39 12.41
CA THR A 316 4.53 17.31 13.25
C THR A 316 3.56 16.62 14.20
N GLY A 317 3.40 15.30 14.08
CA GLY A 317 2.62 14.49 15.02
C GLY A 317 2.43 13.06 14.56
N THR A 318 2.31 12.13 15.49
CA THR A 318 1.96 10.73 15.22
C THR A 318 0.46 10.61 15.00
N LEU A 319 0.08 10.00 13.88
CA LEU A 319 -1.31 9.72 13.53
C LEU A 319 -1.71 8.31 13.96
N GLU A 320 -0.83 7.34 13.73
CA GLU A 320 -1.11 5.93 13.95
C GLU A 320 0.17 5.12 14.09
N ASP A 321 0.20 4.24 15.09
CA ASP A 321 1.15 3.13 15.16
C ASP A 321 0.39 1.85 14.82
N PHE A 322 0.78 1.23 13.71
CA PHE A 322 0.15 0.00 13.22
C PHE A 322 1.16 -1.15 13.33
N ILE A 323 0.87 -2.08 14.22
CA ILE A 323 1.65 -3.29 14.44
C ILE A 323 0.82 -4.47 13.94
N LEU A 324 1.17 -5.04 12.79
CA LEU A 324 0.36 -6.10 12.19
C LEU A 324 0.21 -7.28 13.15
N LYS A 325 1.29 -7.65 13.84
CA LYS A 325 1.31 -8.71 14.85
C LYS A 325 0.21 -8.57 15.91
N ASP A 326 -0.11 -7.35 16.32
CA ASP A 326 -1.10 -7.14 17.39
C ASP A 326 -2.53 -7.38 16.89
N LEU A 327 -2.73 -7.33 15.58
CA LEU A 327 -4.00 -7.57 14.91
C LEU A 327 -4.20 -9.04 14.49
N LEU A 328 -3.15 -9.86 14.59
CA LEU A 328 -3.17 -11.27 14.19
C LEU A 328 -3.32 -12.21 15.40
N ASN A 329 -4.16 -13.23 15.27
CA ASN A 329 -4.22 -14.33 16.22
C ASN A 329 -3.03 -15.31 16.05
N GLY A 330 -2.89 -16.30 16.93
CA GLY A 330 -1.74 -17.22 16.90
C GLY A 330 -1.57 -18.00 15.59
N VAL A 331 -2.67 -18.40 14.96
CA VAL A 331 -2.66 -19.12 13.67
C VAL A 331 -2.30 -18.15 12.55
N GLU A 332 -2.91 -16.96 12.53
CA GLU A 332 -2.62 -15.92 11.56
C GLU A 332 -1.15 -15.47 11.62
N LYS A 333 -0.57 -15.37 12.82
CA LYS A 333 0.85 -15.08 13.01
C LYS A 333 1.73 -16.15 12.38
N ALA A 334 1.42 -17.42 12.60
CA ALA A 334 2.16 -18.54 12.03
C ALA A 334 2.07 -18.56 10.50
N LEU A 335 0.91 -18.19 9.94
CA LEU A 335 0.68 -18.14 8.48
C LEU A 335 1.29 -16.91 7.82
N ALA A 336 1.24 -15.75 8.49
CA ALA A 336 1.79 -14.50 7.97
C ALA A 336 3.33 -14.51 7.95
N GLY A 337 3.95 -15.37 8.76
CA GLY A 337 5.41 -15.53 8.76
C GLY A 337 6.12 -14.18 8.92
N PRO A 338 7.07 -13.83 8.04
CA PRO A 338 7.78 -12.55 8.08
C PRO A 338 6.90 -11.30 8.00
N LEU A 339 5.72 -11.38 7.36
CA LEU A 339 4.82 -10.23 7.27
C LEU A 339 4.32 -9.81 8.66
N ALA A 340 4.24 -10.74 9.61
CA ALA A 340 3.81 -10.44 10.98
C ALA A 340 4.76 -9.46 11.71
N ASP A 341 6.01 -9.35 11.28
CA ASP A 341 7.02 -8.49 11.93
C ASP A 341 7.11 -7.09 11.30
N ILE A 342 6.10 -6.69 10.51
CA ILE A 342 5.98 -5.34 9.96
C ILE A 342 5.35 -4.41 11.01
N VAL A 343 6.08 -3.35 11.33
CA VAL A 343 5.61 -2.21 12.13
C VAL A 343 5.56 -0.98 11.23
N ARG A 344 4.46 -0.23 11.28
CA ARG A 344 4.31 1.03 10.54
C ARG A 344 4.00 2.16 11.50
N HIS A 345 4.79 3.22 11.42
CA HIS A 345 4.54 4.46 12.13
C HIS A 345 4.11 5.52 11.12
N ARG A 346 2.93 6.10 11.31
CA ARG A 346 2.38 7.14 10.44
C ARG A 346 2.36 8.46 11.15
N HIS A 347 2.82 9.49 10.46
CA HIS A 347 2.93 10.83 10.96
C HIS A 347 2.34 11.84 9.98
N LYS A 348 1.79 12.92 10.52
CA LYS A 348 1.64 14.15 9.76
C LYS A 348 3.01 14.79 9.63
N ALA A 349 3.34 15.27 8.44
CA ALA A 349 4.57 16.00 8.18
C ALA A 349 4.26 17.34 7.52
N THR A 350 5.13 18.32 7.73
CA THR A 350 5.20 19.53 6.92
C THR A 350 6.47 19.49 6.10
N TYR A 351 6.46 20.11 4.93
CA TYR A 351 7.65 20.28 4.12
C TYR A 351 7.82 21.74 3.72
N SER A 352 9.08 22.17 3.63
CA SER A 352 9.51 23.46 3.11
C SER A 352 10.75 23.23 2.27
N LEU A 353 10.57 23.23 0.96
CA LEU A 353 11.60 22.90 -0.03
C LEU A 353 11.80 24.09 -0.96
N THR A 354 13.01 24.25 -1.50
CA THR A 354 13.33 25.15 -2.60
C THR A 354 13.76 24.30 -3.78
N LEU A 355 13.02 24.41 -4.88
CA LEU A 355 13.38 23.87 -6.18
C LEU A 355 14.08 24.96 -6.98
N ALA A 356 15.37 24.79 -7.27
CA ALA A 356 16.13 25.71 -8.11
C ALA A 356 16.33 25.10 -9.51
N ALA A 357 15.98 25.86 -10.55
CA ALA A 357 16.16 25.50 -11.96
C ALA A 357 16.32 26.77 -12.81
N ASP A 358 17.27 26.77 -13.75
CA ASP A 358 17.47 27.87 -14.72
C ASP A 358 17.57 29.27 -14.10
N GLY A 359 18.20 29.37 -12.91
CA GLY A 359 18.34 30.63 -12.17
C GLY A 359 17.08 31.10 -11.43
N LEU A 360 16.01 30.31 -11.42
CA LEU A 360 14.79 30.55 -10.65
C LEU A 360 14.74 29.64 -9.42
N ASP A 361 14.43 30.25 -8.26
CA ASP A 361 14.15 29.53 -7.02
C ASP A 361 12.63 29.51 -6.78
N ILE A 362 12.04 28.31 -6.72
CA ILE A 362 10.63 28.09 -6.42
C ILE A 362 10.52 27.52 -5.01
N HIS A 363 9.85 28.24 -4.11
CA HIS A 363 9.52 27.73 -2.78
C HIS A 363 8.30 26.81 -2.83
N VAL A 364 8.43 25.65 -2.22
CA VAL A 364 7.46 24.56 -2.25
C VAL A 364 7.19 24.13 -0.81
N GLY A 365 6.03 24.55 -0.30
CA GLY A 365 5.61 24.29 1.08
C GLY A 365 4.29 23.53 1.14
N GLY A 366 4.09 22.71 2.17
CA GLY A 366 2.83 22.02 2.35
C GLY A 366 2.81 20.97 3.46
N THR A 367 1.75 20.17 3.46
CA THR A 367 1.55 19.04 4.37
C THR A 367 1.72 17.72 3.61
N ALA A 368 2.30 16.73 4.28
CA ALA A 368 2.49 15.39 3.77
C ALA A 368 2.05 14.34 4.81
N LEU A 369 1.80 13.13 4.33
CA LEU A 369 1.81 11.93 5.16
C LEU A 369 3.20 11.33 5.09
N ALA A 370 3.79 11.11 6.26
CA ALA A 370 5.06 10.40 6.40
C ALA A 370 4.79 9.03 7.02
N GLU A 371 5.38 8.00 6.46
CA GLU A 371 5.32 6.66 7.02
C GLU A 371 6.73 6.08 7.18
N ASP A 372 6.95 5.41 8.28
CA ASP A 372 8.14 4.64 8.57
C ASP A 372 7.77 3.18 8.78
N ILE A 373 8.11 2.34 7.81
CA ILE A 373 7.87 0.91 7.82
C ILE A 373 9.16 0.23 8.31
N VAL A 374 9.11 -0.35 9.49
CA VAL A 374 10.20 -1.16 10.05
C VAL A 374 9.87 -2.63 9.85
N ILE A 375 10.83 -3.37 9.32
CA ILE A 375 10.66 -4.77 8.94
C ILE A 375 11.59 -5.60 9.82
N GLY A 376 11.01 -6.42 10.68
CA GLY A 376 11.79 -7.30 11.55
C GLY A 376 12.69 -8.23 10.73
N SER A 377 13.94 -8.37 11.15
CA SER A 377 14.85 -9.34 10.54
C SER A 377 14.31 -10.74 10.82
N GLY A 378 13.88 -11.47 9.80
CA GLY A 378 13.50 -12.89 9.91
C GLY A 378 14.65 -13.84 10.25
N ARG A 379 15.77 -13.33 10.80
CA ARG A 379 16.90 -14.14 11.23
C ARG A 379 16.47 -15.02 12.41
N ALA A 380 16.14 -16.26 12.06
CA ALA A 380 15.95 -17.37 12.97
C ALA A 380 16.95 -17.32 14.12
N ALA A 381 16.45 -17.60 15.32
CA ALA A 381 17.21 -17.80 16.55
C ALA A 381 18.43 -18.72 16.31
N GLY A 382 19.58 -18.10 16.05
CA GLY A 382 20.85 -18.80 15.89
C GLY A 382 21.53 -18.99 17.24
N ARG A 383 21.62 -20.26 17.65
CA ARG A 383 22.40 -20.81 18.78
C ARG A 383 21.88 -20.50 20.19
N ARG A 384 20.87 -21.28 20.62
CA ARG A 384 20.87 -21.80 22.00
C ARG A 384 22.16 -22.60 22.19
N GLY A 385 23.15 -22.00 22.84
CA GLY A 385 24.32 -22.71 23.33
C GLY A 385 23.85 -23.89 24.17
N LYS A 386 24.19 -25.11 23.74
CA LYS A 386 24.09 -26.32 24.57
C LYS A 386 24.90 -26.04 25.84
N ARG A 387 24.22 -25.71 26.94
CA ARG A 387 24.84 -25.67 28.26
C ARG A 387 25.17 -27.12 28.61
N ARG A 388 26.43 -27.50 28.40
CA ARG A 388 26.99 -28.79 28.78
C ARG A 388 26.93 -28.86 30.30
N VAL A 389 25.98 -29.65 30.84
CA VAL A 389 26.00 -30.03 32.25
C VAL A 389 27.18 -30.99 32.40
N ARG A 390 28.26 -30.51 33.01
CA ARG A 390 29.30 -31.40 33.55
C ARG A 390 28.72 -32.06 34.80
N ARG A 391 28.67 -33.39 34.78
CA ARG A 391 28.51 -34.21 35.98
C ARG A 391 29.78 -34.15 36.81
#